data_AF-A0A535APL3-F1
#
_entry.id   AF-A0A535APL3-F1
#
_cell.length_a   1.000
_cell.length_b   1.000
_cell.length_c   1.000
_cell.angle_alpha   90.00
_cell.angle_beta   90.00
_cell.angle_gamma   90.00
#
_symmetry.space_group_name_H-M   'P 1'
#
loop_
_entity.id
_entity.type
_entity.pdbx_description
1 polymer ?
#
loop_
_entity_poly.entity_id
_entity_poly.type
_entity_poly.pdbx_seq_one_letter_code
_entity_poly.pdbx_strand_id
1 'polypeptide(L)'
;MVILTIFCLLLAGTAGVAAYFLPVVVAGVGQTGQTVVVPPSNSPGGKATPTPNAAPSAPFTVLLLGSDDDGKNKSPLTQSMILVRVDPVGKHVTMLSIPRDLWVPL
;
A
#
# COMPACT_ATOMS: atom_id res chain seq x y z
N MET A 1 -13.43 48.71 12.47
CA MET A 1 -12.58 48.34 11.31
C MET A 1 -11.53 47.29 11.70
N VAL A 2 -10.68 47.55 12.71
CA VAL A 2 -9.61 46.62 13.14
C VAL A 2 -10.10 45.22 13.55
N ILE A 3 -11.19 45.13 14.33
CA ILE A 3 -11.76 43.85 14.79
C ILE A 3 -12.24 42.98 13.62
N LEU A 4 -12.90 43.59 12.62
CA LEU A 4 -13.38 42.89 11.44
C LEU A 4 -12.21 42.35 10.61
N THR A 5 -11.15 43.13 10.44
CA THR A 5 -9.94 42.68 9.73
C THR A 5 -9.25 41.51 10.43
N ILE A 6 -9.14 41.53 11.76
CA ILE A 6 -8.55 40.42 12.53
C ILE A 6 -9.42 39.16 12.38
N PHE A 7 -10.74 39.32 12.45
CA PHE A 7 -11.68 38.22 12.26
C PHE A 7 -11.55 37.59 10.86
N CYS A 8 -11.49 38.41 9.81
CA CYS A 8 -11.29 37.92 8.44
C CYS A 8 -9.94 37.21 8.26
N LEU A 9 -8.87 37.72 8.88
CA LEU A 9 -7.54 37.10 8.81
C LEU A 9 -7.54 35.71 9.47
N LEU A 10 -8.15 35.60 10.65
CA LEU A 10 -8.27 34.32 11.36
C LEU A 10 -9.14 33.33 10.59
N LEU A 11 -10.25 33.79 10.03
CA LEU A 11 -11.14 32.94 9.22
C LEU A 11 -10.45 32.46 7.93
N ALA A 12 -9.73 33.35 7.24
CA ALA A 12 -8.99 32.99 6.03
C ALA A 12 -7.82 32.05 6.34
N GLY A 13 -7.08 32.29 7.43
CA GLY A 13 -5.98 31.43 7.86
C GLY A 13 -6.44 30.03 8.22
N THR A 14 -7.49 29.92 9.04
CA THR A 14 -8.08 28.61 9.42
C THR A 14 -8.68 27.88 8.23
N ALA A 15 -9.39 28.58 7.34
CA ALA A 15 -9.92 28.00 6.12
C ALA A 15 -8.82 27.49 5.18
N GLY A 16 -7.71 28.24 5.05
CA GLY A 16 -6.56 27.83 4.23
C GLY A 16 -5.85 26.59 4.79
N VAL A 17 -5.63 26.55 6.10
CA VAL A 17 -5.04 25.37 6.77
C VAL A 17 -5.97 24.16 6.59
N ALA A 18 -7.27 24.31 6.83
CA ALA A 18 -8.23 23.23 6.61
C ALA A 18 -8.20 22.76 5.15
N ALA A 19 -8.30 23.66 4.17
CA ALA A 19 -8.28 23.30 2.76
C ALA A 19 -7.00 22.57 2.33
N TYR A 20 -5.85 22.91 2.90
CA TYR A 20 -4.57 22.27 2.58
C TYR A 20 -4.42 20.88 3.20
N PHE A 21 -4.79 20.71 4.48
CA PHE A 21 -4.55 19.45 5.21
C PHE A 21 -5.70 18.44 5.13
N LEU A 22 -6.93 18.88 4.85
CA LEU A 22 -8.11 18.00 4.80
C LEU A 22 -8.01 16.92 3.71
N PRO A 23 -7.49 17.16 2.49
CA PRO A 23 -7.27 16.10 1.51
C PRO A 23 -6.35 14.98 2.01
N VAL A 24 -5.33 15.30 2.80
CA VAL A 24 -4.39 14.31 3.36
C VAL A 24 -5.09 13.42 4.39
N VAL A 25 -5.92 14.02 5.24
CA VAL A 25 -6.72 13.27 6.23
C VAL A 25 -7.71 12.35 5.51
N VAL A 26 -8.41 12.86 4.49
CA VAL A 26 -9.37 12.07 3.69
C VAL A 26 -8.69 10.91 2.97
N ALA A 27 -7.51 11.14 2.39
CA ALA A 27 -6.72 10.08 1.76
C ALA A 27 -6.26 9.02 2.77
N GLY A 28 -5.76 9.44 3.94
CA GLY A 28 -5.29 8.54 4.99
C GLY A 28 -6.40 7.65 5.55
N VAL A 29 -7.58 8.21 5.82
CA VAL A 29 -8.73 7.41 6.28
C VAL A 29 -9.28 6.51 5.17
N GLY A 30 -9.29 6.97 3.91
CA GLY A 30 -9.76 6.20 2.76
C GLY A 30 -8.86 5.01 2.39
N GLN A 31 -7.59 5.03 2.81
CA GLN A 31 -6.65 3.93 2.62
C GLN A 31 -6.67 2.90 3.76
N THR A 32 -7.41 3.15 4.83
CA THR A 32 -7.57 2.19 5.94
C THR A 32 -8.59 1.12 5.57
N GLY A 33 -8.32 -0.15 5.88
CA GLY A 33 -9.26 -1.25 5.65
C GLY A 33 -9.20 -1.89 4.26
N GLN A 34 -8.08 -1.72 3.54
CA GLN A 34 -7.82 -2.49 2.32
C GLN A 34 -7.89 -3.99 2.63
N THR A 35 -8.88 -4.66 2.06
CA THR A 35 -8.99 -6.12 2.11
C THR A 35 -8.48 -6.66 0.78
N VAL A 36 -7.60 -7.68 0.84
CA VAL A 36 -7.15 -8.37 -0.37
C VAL A 36 -8.31 -9.23 -0.86
N VAL A 37 -9.13 -8.67 -1.75
CA VAL A 37 -10.14 -9.44 -2.49
C VAL A 37 -9.39 -10.25 -3.53
N VAL A 38 -9.16 -11.54 -3.27
CA VAL A 38 -8.63 -12.48 -4.26
C VAL A 38 -9.77 -12.77 -5.25
N PRO A 39 -9.70 -12.29 -6.51
CA PRO A 39 -10.76 -12.57 -7.48
C PRO A 39 -10.76 -14.07 -7.80
N PRO A 40 -11.93 -14.73 -7.93
CA PRO A 40 -11.97 -16.06 -8.51
C PRO A 40 -11.45 -15.99 -9.95
N SER A 41 -10.38 -16.75 -10.23
CA SER A 41 -9.77 -16.85 -11.56
C SER A 41 -10.72 -17.62 -12.50
N ASN A 42 -11.63 -16.91 -13.16
CA ASN A 42 -12.52 -17.48 -14.19
C ASN A 42 -11.95 -17.31 -15.61
N SER A 43 -10.62 -17.39 -15.79
CA SER A 43 -10.05 -17.53 -17.15
C SER A 43 -10.27 -18.96 -17.65
N PRO A 44 -10.91 -19.18 -18.82
CA PRO A 44 -10.96 -20.49 -19.46
C PRO A 44 -9.54 -20.90 -19.89
N GLY A 45 -8.86 -21.68 -19.04
CA GLY A 45 -7.45 -22.07 -19.20
C GLY A 45 -6.54 -21.69 -18.04
N GLY A 46 -7.01 -20.93 -17.05
CA GLY A 46 -6.25 -20.62 -15.84
C GLY A 46 -6.21 -21.82 -14.90
N LYS A 47 -5.09 -22.53 -14.87
CA LYS A 47 -4.77 -23.49 -13.79
C LYS A 47 -5.04 -22.78 -12.46
N ALA A 48 -6.00 -23.28 -11.68
CA ALA A 48 -6.32 -22.70 -10.37
C ALA A 48 -5.02 -22.59 -9.57
N THR A 49 -4.54 -21.36 -9.35
CA THR A 49 -3.46 -21.11 -8.40
C THR A 49 -4.02 -21.53 -7.06
N PRO A 50 -3.43 -22.52 -6.36
CA PRO A 50 -3.92 -22.93 -5.06
C PRO A 50 -3.95 -21.70 -4.17
N THR A 51 -5.11 -21.41 -3.59
CA THR A 51 -5.23 -20.44 -2.50
C THR A 51 -4.18 -20.83 -1.48
N PRO A 52 -3.28 -19.91 -1.05
CA PRO A 52 -2.25 -20.24 -0.08
C PRO A 52 -2.90 -20.71 1.21
N ASN A 53 -3.05 -22.02 1.37
CA ASN A 53 -3.54 -22.63 2.60
C ASN A 53 -2.35 -22.74 3.56
N ALA A 54 -1.86 -21.58 4.01
CA ALA A 54 -0.96 -21.55 5.14
C ALA A 54 -1.79 -21.91 6.37
N ALA A 55 -1.65 -23.14 6.87
CA ALA A 55 -2.20 -23.49 8.17
C ALA A 55 -1.76 -22.41 9.19
N PRO A 56 -2.59 -22.00 10.16
CA PRO A 56 -2.29 -20.85 11.03
C PRO A 56 -0.95 -20.92 11.77
N SER A 57 -0.39 -22.12 11.92
CA SER A 57 0.87 -22.40 12.59
C SER A 57 2.00 -22.84 11.64
N ALA A 58 1.76 -22.90 10.33
CA ALA A 58 2.77 -23.29 9.35
C ALA A 58 3.55 -22.05 8.87
N PRO A 59 4.88 -22.16 8.68
CA PRO A 59 5.65 -21.10 8.06
C PRO A 59 5.18 -20.82 6.63
N PHE A 60 5.11 -19.54 6.26
CA PHE A 60 4.70 -19.11 4.92
C PHE A 60 5.58 -17.98 4.40
N THR A 61 5.55 -17.79 3.08
CA THR A 61 6.36 -16.77 2.40
C THR A 61 5.46 -15.86 1.57
N VAL A 62 5.66 -14.55 1.71
CA VAL A 62 4.94 -13.49 1.01
C VAL A 62 5.91 -12.74 0.12
N LEU A 63 5.53 -12.52 -1.14
CA LEU A 63 6.23 -11.60 -2.03
C LEU A 63 5.57 -10.23 -1.92
N LEU A 64 6.30 -9.26 -1.38
CA LEU A 64 5.85 -7.88 -1.26
C LEU A 64 6.44 -7.06 -2.42
N LEU A 65 5.55 -6.40 -3.18
CA LEU A 65 5.89 -5.56 -4.32
C LEU A 65 5.47 -4.13 -4.02
N GLY A 66 6.41 -3.18 -4.08
CA GLY A 66 6.13 -1.76 -3.95
C GLY A 66 6.00 -1.11 -5.32
N SER A 67 4.87 -0.45 -5.55
CA SER A 67 4.57 0.32 -6.77
C SER A 67 4.75 1.81 -6.49
N ASP A 68 5.37 2.55 -7.41
CA ASP A 68 5.36 4.02 -7.39
C ASP A 68 4.10 4.53 -8.09
N ASP A 69 3.04 4.68 -7.31
CA ASP A 69 1.72 5.13 -7.74
C ASP A 69 1.53 6.63 -7.48
N ASP A 70 2.37 7.45 -8.10
CA ASP A 70 2.23 8.92 -8.10
C ASP A 70 1.24 9.44 -9.17
N GLY A 71 0.50 8.52 -9.81
CA GLY A 71 -0.52 8.82 -10.82
C GLY A 71 0.05 9.19 -12.20
N LYS A 72 1.38 9.21 -12.38
CA LYS A 72 1.99 9.56 -13.68
C LYS A 72 2.00 8.39 -14.67
N ASN A 73 1.87 7.15 -14.20
CA ASN A 73 1.84 5.95 -15.03
C ASN A 73 0.53 5.17 -14.86
N LYS A 74 -0.09 4.76 -15.97
CA LYS A 74 -1.28 3.90 -15.97
C LYS A 74 -0.97 2.43 -15.66
N SER A 75 0.29 2.02 -15.76
CA SER A 75 0.80 0.70 -15.37
C SER A 75 2.15 0.90 -14.67
N PRO A 76 2.15 1.14 -13.36
CA PRO A 76 3.36 1.42 -12.61
C PRO A 76 4.24 0.17 -12.49
N LEU A 77 5.55 0.37 -12.59
CA LEU A 77 6.55 -0.68 -12.41
C LEU A 77 6.84 -0.88 -10.91
N THR A 78 7.17 -2.11 -10.52
CA THR A 78 7.64 -2.38 -9.17
C THR A 78 8.97 -1.66 -8.91
N GLN A 79 9.02 -0.83 -7.87
CA GLN A 79 10.23 -0.14 -7.41
C GLN A 79 10.93 -0.88 -6.27
N SER A 80 10.21 -1.76 -5.56
CA SER A 80 10.79 -2.59 -4.51
C SER A 80 10.20 -4.00 -4.54
N MET A 81 11.06 -4.99 -4.30
CA MET A 81 10.69 -6.39 -4.22
C MET A 81 11.31 -6.99 -2.97
N ILE A 82 10.47 -7.55 -2.10
CA ILE A 82 10.92 -8.13 -0.83
C ILE A 82 10.24 -9.49 -0.64
N LEU A 83 11.04 -10.52 -0.37
CA LEU A 83 10.55 -11.82 0.05
C LEU A 83 10.50 -11.86 1.58
N VAL A 84 9.32 -12.08 2.15
CA VAL A 84 9.09 -12.11 3.59
C VAL A 84 8.71 -13.52 3.99
N ARG A 85 9.55 -14.19 4.78
CA ARG A 85 9.23 -15.49 5.37
C ARG A 85 8.84 -15.32 6.83
N VAL A 86 7.66 -15.79 7.17
CA VAL A 86 7.11 -15.78 8.53
C VAL A 86 7.16 -17.20 9.09
N ASP A 87 7.80 -17.36 10.24
CA ASP A 87 7.73 -18.55 11.06
C ASP A 87 6.94 -18.24 12.34
N PRO A 88 5.64 -18.62 12.41
CA PRO A 88 4.80 -18.30 13.56
C PRO A 88 5.15 -19.13 14.81
N VAL A 89 5.77 -20.32 14.66
CA VAL A 89 6.15 -21.18 15.80
C VAL A 89 7.43 -20.65 16.43
N GLY A 90 8.43 -20.35 15.59
CA GLY A 90 9.69 -19.75 16.03
C GLY A 90 9.59 -18.27 16.39
N LYS A 91 8.48 -17.58 16.07
CA LYS A 91 8.28 -16.13 16.21
C LYS A 91 9.37 -15.31 15.50
N HIS A 92 9.77 -15.78 14.32
CA HIS A 92 10.82 -15.14 13.53
C HIS A 92 10.28 -14.72 12.17
N VAL A 93 10.76 -13.58 11.69
CA VAL A 93 10.48 -13.06 10.35
C VAL A 93 11.80 -12.76 9.68
N THR A 94 11.99 -13.30 8.47
CA THR A 94 13.15 -13.01 7.63
C THR A 94 12.70 -12.23 6.40
N MET A 95 13.38 -11.13 6.10
CA MET A 95 13.11 -10.29 4.93
C MET A 95 14.33 -10.28 4.02
N LEU A 96 14.12 -10.60 2.74
CA LEU A 96 15.14 -10.55 1.70
C LEU A 96 14.73 -9.55 0.63
N SER A 97 15.45 -8.43 0.56
CA SER A 97 15.29 -7.46 -0.50
C SER A 97 15.95 -7.95 -1.79
N ILE A 98 15.21 -7.93 -2.89
CA ILE A 98 15.70 -8.25 -4.24
C ILE A 98 15.90 -6.93 -4.99
N PRO A 99 17.13 -6.59 -5.41
CA PRO A 99 17.37 -5.40 -6.21
C PRO A 99 16.64 -5.48 -7.56
N ARG A 100 16.03 -4.38 -8.00
CA ARG A 100 15.32 -4.29 -9.30
C ARG A 100 16.23 -4.60 -10.48
N ASP A 101 17.50 -4.21 -10.36
CA ASP A 101 18.49 -4.32 -11.42
C ASP A 101 19.30 -5.63 -11.31
N LEU A 102 18.86 -6.58 -10.47
CA LEU A 102 19.46 -7.90 -10.39
C LEU A 102 19.26 -8.62 -11.72
N TRP A 103 20.37 -8.98 -12.37
CA TRP A 103 20.32 -9.77 -13.59
C TRP A 103 19.89 -11.20 -13.29
N VAL A 104 18.82 -11.64 -13.93
CA VAL A 104 18.29 -13.01 -13.86
C VAL A 104 17.88 -13.49 -15.24
N PRO A 105 18.12 -14.77 -15.58
CA PRO A 105 17.53 -15.38 -16.76
C PRO A 105 16.00 -15.47 -16.58
N LEU A 106 15.26 -15.10 -17.63
CA LEU A 106 13.80 -15.11 -17.68
C LEU A 106 13.27 -16.35 -18.39
#